data_AF-A0A5B6ZRF4-F1
#
_entry.id   AF-A0A5B6ZRF4-F1
#
_cell.length_a   1.000
_cell.length_b   1.000
_cell.length_c   1.000
_cell.angle_alpha   90.00
_cell.angle_beta   90.00
_cell.angle_gamma   90.00
#
_symmetry.space_group_name_H-M   'P 1'
#
loop_
_entity.id
_entity.type
_entity.pdbx_description
1 polymer ?
#
loop_
_entity_poly.entity_id
_entity_poly.type
_entity_poly.pdbx_seq_one_letter_code
_entity_poly.pdbx_strand_id
1 'polypeptide(L)'
;MTHNEWDSLLELWNTPSHQAKCETNKRNRSMLKVHHRTGSRSFVSARHEMCDKETEEEPDRIKFYRATYYKKGKGWSCPEAEDKYEMQSEQVAEGEIPLTSD
;
A
#
# COMPACT_ATOMS: atom_id res chain seq x y z
N MET A 1 -16.18 13.59 -19.69
CA MET A 1 -17.23 13.74 -18.66
C MET A 1 -18.44 14.38 -19.31
N THR A 2 -19.41 13.55 -19.64
CA THR A 2 -20.73 13.94 -20.14
C THR A 2 -21.69 14.17 -18.96
N HIS A 3 -22.86 14.75 -19.24
CA HIS A 3 -23.86 14.99 -18.19
C HIS A 3 -24.34 13.69 -17.53
N ASN A 4 -24.59 12.65 -18.34
CA ASN A 4 -25.02 11.35 -17.83
C ASN A 4 -23.94 10.67 -16.96
N GLU A 5 -22.65 10.84 -17.28
CA GLU A 5 -21.55 10.35 -16.45
C GLU A 5 -21.50 11.08 -15.10
N TRP A 6 -21.76 12.39 -15.10
CA TRP A 6 -21.82 13.19 -13.88
C TRP A 6 -22.97 12.78 -12.97
N ASP A 7 -24.18 12.60 -13.53
CA ASP A 7 -25.35 12.18 -12.76
C ASP A 7 -25.15 10.78 -12.15
N SER A 8 -24.55 9.87 -12.92
CA SER A 8 -24.20 8.53 -12.43
C SER A 8 -23.23 8.56 -11.24
N LEU A 9 -22.27 9.50 -11.24
CA LEU A 9 -21.34 9.68 -10.10
C LEU A 9 -22.06 10.23 -8.87
N LEU A 10 -22.99 11.17 -9.06
CA LEU A 10 -23.79 11.71 -7.97
C LEU A 10 -24.66 10.61 -7.32
N GLU A 11 -25.30 9.75 -8.11
CA GLU A 11 -26.05 8.60 -7.60
C GLU A 11 -25.16 7.63 -6.83
N LEU A 12 -23.98 7.33 -7.37
CA LEU A 12 -22.99 6.48 -6.71
C LEU A 12 -22.58 7.05 -5.35
N TRP A 13 -22.23 8.32 -5.28
CA TRP A 13 -21.80 8.97 -4.04
C TRP A 13 -22.93 9.13 -3.01
N ASN A 14 -24.18 9.19 -3.45
CA ASN A 14 -25.35 9.21 -2.57
C ASN A 14 -25.77 7.82 -2.08
N THR A 15 -25.21 6.74 -2.64
CA THR A 15 -25.54 5.39 -2.19
C THR A 15 -24.96 5.12 -0.79
N PRO A 16 -25.75 4.62 0.18
CA PRO A 16 -25.27 4.37 1.55
C PRO A 16 -24.03 3.46 1.63
N SER A 17 -23.93 2.48 0.72
CA SER A 17 -22.78 1.58 0.64
C SER A 17 -21.49 2.31 0.26
N HIS A 18 -21.57 3.32 -0.61
CA HIS A 18 -20.42 4.11 -1.02
C HIS A 18 -19.98 5.03 0.13
N GLN A 19 -20.93 5.70 0.78
CA GLN A 19 -20.64 6.55 1.95
C GLN A 19 -20.01 5.74 3.09
N ALA A 20 -20.52 4.55 3.38
CA ALA A 20 -19.93 3.65 4.38
C ALA A 20 -18.47 3.26 4.04
N LYS A 21 -18.18 3.01 2.76
CA LYS A 21 -16.81 2.76 2.27
C LYS A 21 -15.92 4.00 2.45
N CYS A 22 -16.40 5.19 2.11
CA CYS A 22 -15.67 6.44 2.30
C CYS A 22 -15.30 6.66 3.78
N GLU A 23 -16.25 6.45 4.69
CA GLU A 23 -16.02 6.64 6.13
C GLU A 23 -15.04 5.62 6.70
N THR A 24 -15.11 4.38 6.21
CA THR A 24 -14.14 3.32 6.53
C THR A 24 -12.74 3.70 6.04
N ASN A 25 -12.61 4.13 4.79
CA ASN A 25 -11.34 4.55 4.22
C ASN A 25 -10.74 5.76 4.96
N LYS A 26 -11.57 6.71 5.38
CA LYS A 26 -11.16 7.86 6.20
C LYS A 26 -10.62 7.41 7.56
N ARG A 27 -11.35 6.52 8.25
CA ARG A 27 -10.91 5.93 9.53
C ARG A 27 -9.59 5.17 9.36
N ASN A 28 -9.50 4.30 8.36
CA ASN A 28 -8.29 3.54 8.07
C ASN A 28 -7.09 4.46 7.81
N ARG A 29 -7.30 5.55 7.07
CA ARG A 29 -6.24 6.55 6.81
C ARG A 29 -5.80 7.28 8.08
N SER A 30 -6.71 7.56 9.02
CA SER A 30 -6.34 8.12 10.33
C SER A 30 -5.57 7.15 11.23
N MET A 31 -5.71 5.84 11.00
CA MET A 31 -4.99 4.80 11.74
C MET A 31 -3.62 4.46 11.12
N LEU A 32 -3.27 5.04 9.97
CA LEU A 32 -2.01 4.78 9.29
C LEU A 32 -0.85 5.35 10.12
N LYS A 33 -0.07 4.46 10.75
CA LYS A 33 1.06 4.84 11.62
C LYS A 33 2.34 5.16 10.86
N VAL A 34 2.55 4.52 9.71
CA VAL A 34 3.80 4.58 8.96
C VAL A 34 3.53 5.06 7.54
N HIS A 35 4.22 6.12 7.12
CA HIS A 35 4.09 6.68 5.78
C HIS A 35 5.21 6.18 4.86
N HIS A 36 4.84 5.69 3.67
CA HIS A 36 5.78 5.31 2.62
C HIS A 36 6.40 6.55 1.96
N ARG A 37 7.55 6.35 1.28
CA ARG A 37 8.32 7.40 0.62
C ARG A 37 8.14 7.46 -0.90
N THR A 38 7.16 6.76 -1.47
CA THR A 38 6.88 6.76 -2.93
C THR A 38 6.10 7.98 -3.43
N GLY A 39 5.75 8.91 -2.54
CA GLY A 39 5.01 10.12 -2.90
C GLY A 39 3.58 9.82 -3.38
N SER A 40 3.16 10.48 -4.47
CA SER A 40 1.83 10.29 -5.08
C SER A 40 1.69 9.00 -5.89
N ARG A 41 2.78 8.25 -6.07
CA ARG A 41 2.75 6.99 -6.82
C ARG A 41 2.02 5.93 -6.02
N SER A 42 1.03 5.29 -6.64
CA SER A 42 0.31 4.16 -6.08
C SER A 42 1.22 2.94 -5.90
N PHE A 43 0.93 2.08 -4.94
CA PHE A 43 1.69 0.84 -4.77
C PHE A 43 1.56 -0.11 -5.96
N VAL A 44 0.42 -0.13 -6.66
CA VAL A 44 0.27 -0.92 -7.90
C VAL A 44 1.29 -0.49 -8.95
N SER A 45 1.38 0.82 -9.21
CA SER A 45 2.37 1.36 -10.14
C SER A 45 3.80 1.12 -9.65
N ALA A 46 4.07 1.30 -8.36
CA ALA A 46 5.40 1.06 -7.79
C ALA A 46 5.81 -0.41 -7.85
N ARG A 47 4.90 -1.36 -7.61
CA ARG A 47 5.15 -2.81 -7.73
C ARG A 47 5.42 -3.20 -9.17
N HIS A 48 4.59 -2.72 -10.09
CA HIS A 48 4.79 -2.96 -11.52
C HIS A 48 6.15 -2.45 -12.01
N GLU A 49 6.62 -1.30 -11.55
CA GLU A 49 7.96 -0.79 -11.89
C GLU A 49 9.10 -1.62 -11.29
N MET A 50 8.86 -2.32 -10.17
CA MET A 50 9.82 -3.19 -9.50
C MET A 50 9.74 -4.65 -9.95
N CYS A 51 8.77 -4.98 -10.81
CA CYS A 51 8.63 -6.29 -11.41
C CYS A 51 9.84 -6.60 -12.29
N ASP A 52 10.34 -7.82 -12.22
CA ASP A 52 11.39 -8.27 -13.12
C ASP A 52 10.86 -8.28 -14.57
N LYS A 53 11.57 -7.63 -15.48
CA LYS A 53 11.10 -7.47 -16.87
C LYS A 53 11.33 -8.71 -17.73
N GLU A 54 12.22 -9.60 -17.30
CA GLU A 54 12.56 -10.82 -18.02
C GLU A 54 11.74 -12.00 -17.49
N THR A 55 11.54 -12.08 -16.17
CA THR A 55 10.79 -13.18 -15.54
C THR A 55 9.33 -12.85 -15.23
N GLU A 56 8.93 -11.58 -15.34
CA GLU A 56 7.61 -11.06 -14.91
C GLU A 56 7.30 -11.36 -13.43
N GLU A 57 8.33 -11.61 -12.62
CA GLU A 57 8.18 -11.92 -11.21
C GLU A 57 7.96 -10.65 -10.39
N GLU A 58 6.87 -10.62 -9.63
CA GLU A 58 6.58 -9.51 -8.73
C GLU A 58 7.57 -9.45 -7.57
N PRO A 59 7.91 -8.25 -7.05
CA PRO A 59 8.78 -8.13 -5.91
C PRO A 59 8.15 -8.80 -4.68
N ASP A 60 8.96 -9.58 -3.97
CA ASP A 60 8.61 -10.08 -2.64
C ASP A 60 8.18 -8.93 -1.72
N ARG A 61 7.25 -9.21 -0.81
CA ARG A 61 6.64 -8.22 0.08
C ARG A 61 7.66 -7.51 0.96
N ILE A 62 8.60 -8.24 1.55
CA ILE A 62 9.61 -7.65 2.44
C ILE A 62 10.55 -6.77 1.62
N LYS A 63 10.94 -7.24 0.43
CA LYS A 63 11.72 -6.44 -0.53
C LYS A 63 10.98 -5.16 -0.93
N PHE A 64 9.69 -5.25 -1.26
CA PHE A 64 8.87 -4.11 -1.64
C PHE A 64 8.67 -3.12 -0.48
N TYR A 65 8.43 -3.62 0.73
CA TYR A 65 8.32 -2.79 1.93
C TYR A 65 9.62 -2.01 2.15
N ARG A 66 10.77 -2.69 2.14
CA ARG A 66 12.06 -1.99 2.27
C ARG A 66 12.25 -0.95 1.17
N ALA A 67 11.94 -1.28 -0.08
CA ALA A 67 12.10 -0.35 -1.20
C ALA A 67 11.21 0.90 -1.10
N THR A 68 10.05 0.79 -0.47
CA THR A 68 9.08 1.89 -0.35
C THR A 68 9.23 2.73 0.93
N TYR A 69 9.85 2.19 1.99
CA TYR A 69 10.01 2.88 3.28
C TYR A 69 11.46 3.26 3.62
N TYR A 70 12.46 2.60 3.03
CA TYR A 70 13.89 2.89 3.25
C TYR A 70 14.52 3.63 2.07
N LYS A 71 15.42 4.59 2.37
CA LYS A 71 16.26 5.26 1.36
C LYS A 71 17.72 5.26 1.77
N LYS A 72 18.60 4.75 0.91
CA LYS A 72 20.07 4.78 1.13
C LYS A 72 20.53 6.21 1.43
N GLY A 73 21.26 6.38 2.53
CA GLY A 73 21.76 7.67 3.02
C GLY A 73 20.75 8.49 3.86
N LYS A 74 19.46 8.16 3.85
CA LYS A 74 18.46 8.76 4.75
C LYS A 74 17.90 7.80 5.80
N GLY A 75 18.07 6.49 5.60
CA GLY A 75 17.51 5.46 6.48
C GLY A 75 16.02 5.21 6.25
N TRP A 76 15.37 4.68 7.27
CA TRP A 76 13.93 4.39 7.29
C TRP A 76 13.06 5.66 7.29
N SER A 77 11.78 5.52 6.95
CA SER A 77 10.80 6.61 7.02
C SER A 77 10.57 7.11 8.44
N CYS A 78 10.52 6.18 9.38
CA CYS A 78 10.44 6.40 10.83
C CYS A 78 10.92 5.11 11.53
N PRO A 79 11.22 5.14 12.83
CA PRO A 79 11.64 3.96 13.60
C PRO A 79 10.63 2.80 13.49
N GLU A 80 9.33 3.11 13.54
CA GLU A 80 8.26 2.10 13.46
C GLU A 80 8.24 1.37 12.11
N ALA A 81 8.84 1.94 11.06
CA ALA A 81 9.02 1.25 9.79
C ALA A 81 10.14 0.22 9.84
N GLU A 82 11.21 0.51 10.59
CA GLU A 82 12.32 -0.42 10.83
C GLU A 82 11.83 -1.60 11.66
N ASP A 83 11.19 -1.33 12.80
CA ASP A 83 10.64 -2.36 13.69
C ASP A 83 9.68 -3.30 12.93
N LYS A 84 8.82 -2.72 12.07
CA LYS A 84 7.88 -3.51 11.27
C LYS A 84 8.58 -4.36 10.23
N TYR A 85 9.65 -3.85 9.60
CA TYR A 85 10.43 -4.63 8.65
C TYR A 85 11.14 -5.81 9.34
N GLU A 86 11.75 -5.56 10.50
CA GLU A 86 12.45 -6.58 11.28
C GLU A 86 11.49 -7.69 11.69
N MET A 87 10.36 -7.35 12.32
CA MET A 87 9.33 -8.31 12.71
C MET A 87 8.80 -9.13 11.52
N GLN A 88 8.58 -8.49 10.36
CA GLN A 88 8.15 -9.21 9.15
C GLN A 88 9.23 -10.14 8.61
N SER A 89 10.50 -9.72 8.68
CA SER A 89 11.62 -10.53 8.21
C SER A 89 11.89 -11.74 9.10
N GLU A 90 11.68 -11.60 10.41
CA GLU A 90 11.78 -12.68 11.40
C GLU A 90 10.67 -13.72 11.18
N GLN A 91 9.42 -13.27 11.02
CA GLN A 91 8.27 -14.16 10.75
C GLN A 91 8.48 -15.01 9.49
N VAL A 92 9.04 -14.42 8.42
CA VAL A 92 9.36 -15.17 7.20
C VAL A 92 10.53 -16.13 7.39
N ALA A 93 11.53 -15.77 8.20
CA ALA A 93 12.65 -16.66 8.53
C ALA A 93 12.21 -17.88 9.36
N GLU A 94 11.19 -17.72 10.21
CA GLU A 94 10.58 -18.80 11.01
C GLU A 94 9.65 -19.71 10.19
N GLY A 95 9.46 -19.42 8.89
CA GLY A 95 8.63 -20.23 7.99
C GLY A 95 7.13 -19.99 8.15
N GLU A 96 6.72 -18.94 8.88
CA GLU A 96 5.33 -18.53 8.95
C GLU A 96 4.92 -17.80 7.66
N ILE A 97 3.76 -18.16 7.10
CA ILE A 97 3.20 -17.46 5.93
C ILE A 97 2.81 -16.05 6.37
N PRO A 98 3.31 -14.97 5.72
CA PRO A 98 2.96 -13.60 6.09
C PRO A 98 1.45 -13.39 6.14
N LEU A 99 0.94 -12.86 7.26
CA LEU A 99 -0.47 -12.85 7.67
C LEU A 99 -1.46 -12.07 6.77
N THR A 100 -1.11 -11.66 5.55
CA THR A 100 -2.07 -11.07 4.61
C THR A 100 -1.67 -11.37 3.17
N SER A 101 -1.86 -12.58 2.66
CA SER A 101 -1.95 -12.79 1.20
C SER A 101 -3.00 -11.83 0.65
N ASP A 102 -2.61 -10.91 -0.24
CA ASP A 102 -3.54 -10.05 -0.96
C ASP A 102 -4.29 -10.85 -2.04
#